data_AF-A0A3A1YTK4-F1
#
_entry.id   AF-A0A3A1YTK4-F1
#
_cell.length_a   1.000
_cell.length_b   1.000
_cell.length_c   1.000
_cell.angle_alpha   90.00
_cell.angle_beta   90.00
_cell.angle_gamma   90.00
#
_symmetry.space_group_name_H-M   'P 1'
#
loop_
_entity.id
_entity.type
_entity.pdbx_description
1 polymer ?
#
loop_
_entity_poly.entity_id
_entity_poly.type
_entity_poly.pdbx_seq_one_letter_code
_entity_poly.pdbx_strand_id
1 'polypeptide(L)'
;MAFNLIAFETSTTICSVALLTERDGTPQVVSASHSSQGHAEQVLPLAERLLNQAGLTRDDLDLVVFGQGPGGFTGLRVACGVAQGMAYALGVSVVPVPTLQAIAASAGPVRAPGVCRIVVQDARMGELYVAAYWLASGTRETQAAWQEIQPCVLVAAEDFNYWLDQQTREWTLPGAIGYVEMVGDGIQAHPSLQFTATVMVAGNAHPLQLLSGMPLDAKSIALQGLQLFQSGHFITPAEAAPLYVRDKVAFTTQEREKGLGGNPRVHGKLRIEPMRLEHLDVVVDIEAAVQSFPWTRGNFADALNAGYGAWVALQQNKVVGFSVVMFAPDVAHLLVIAVAPQLQRGGVGYMLLRHAEQAARDKGLGSMLLEVRQSNSKALNFYRNRGFQSLSVRKGYYPAARGQREDALVLQKDLSAAGAS
;
A
#
# COMPACT_ATOMS: atom_id res chain seq x y z
N MET A 1 22.55 -35.41 -10.47
CA MET A 1 23.01 -34.27 -11.29
C MET A 1 22.86 -33.02 -10.45
N ALA A 2 23.75 -32.05 -10.59
CA ALA A 2 23.62 -30.78 -9.87
C ALA A 2 22.67 -29.86 -10.67
N PHE A 3 21.81 -29.12 -9.97
CA PHE A 3 20.99 -28.07 -10.56
C PHE A 3 21.61 -26.72 -10.22
N ASN A 4 21.86 -25.88 -11.23
CA ASN A 4 22.53 -24.59 -11.05
C ASN A 4 21.62 -23.44 -11.49
N LEU A 5 21.46 -22.45 -10.62
CA LEU A 5 20.80 -21.19 -10.96
C LEU A 5 21.69 -20.00 -10.65
N ILE A 6 21.51 -18.93 -11.41
CA ILE A 6 22.15 -17.64 -11.17
C ILE A 6 21.10 -16.57 -10.90
N ALA A 7 21.34 -15.75 -9.87
CA ALA A 7 20.41 -14.73 -9.41
C ALA A 7 21.01 -13.33 -9.50
N PHE A 8 20.22 -12.36 -9.95
CA PHE A 8 20.62 -10.96 -10.10
C PHE A 8 19.75 -10.03 -9.23
N GLU A 9 20.40 -9.16 -8.44
CA GLU A 9 19.72 -8.14 -7.63
C GLU A 9 20.47 -6.81 -7.73
N THR A 10 19.83 -5.83 -8.36
CA THR A 10 20.40 -4.49 -8.63
C THR A 10 19.43 -3.37 -8.30
N SER A 11 18.33 -3.66 -7.59
CA SER A 11 17.28 -2.70 -7.27
C SER A 11 17.64 -1.77 -6.09
N THR A 12 18.70 -2.07 -5.34
CA THR A 12 19.20 -1.22 -4.24
C THR A 12 20.45 -0.43 -4.64
N THR A 13 21.14 0.15 -3.67
CA THR A 13 22.47 0.74 -3.86
C THR A 13 23.56 -0.31 -4.09
N ILE A 14 23.28 -1.59 -3.82
CA ILE A 14 24.19 -2.72 -3.96
C ILE A 14 23.80 -3.51 -5.20
N CYS A 15 24.75 -3.68 -6.12
CA CYS A 15 24.66 -4.66 -7.18
C CYS A 15 25.17 -5.99 -6.63
N SER A 16 24.38 -7.05 -6.71
CA SER A 16 24.77 -8.37 -6.25
C SER A 16 24.36 -9.46 -7.21
N VAL A 17 25.17 -10.53 -7.24
CA VAL A 17 24.94 -11.75 -8.01
C VAL A 17 25.14 -12.93 -7.07
N ALA A 18 24.31 -13.96 -7.21
CA ALA A 18 24.48 -15.22 -6.50
C ALA A 18 24.42 -16.40 -7.45
N LEU A 19 25.26 -17.39 -7.21
CA LEU A 19 25.23 -18.69 -7.85
C LEU A 19 24.75 -19.69 -6.79
N LEU A 20 23.65 -20.37 -7.07
CA LEU A 20 23.12 -21.44 -6.25
C LEU A 20 23.27 -22.75 -6.99
N THR A 21 23.89 -23.72 -6.32
CA THR A 21 24.00 -25.09 -6.80
C THR A 21 23.25 -26.00 -5.82
N GLU A 22 22.26 -26.73 -6.30
CA GLU A 22 21.53 -27.74 -5.54
C GLU A 22 22.04 -29.14 -5.91
N ARG A 23 22.51 -29.88 -4.90
CA ARG A 23 22.90 -31.30 -5.02
C ARG A 23 22.13 -32.11 -3.99
N ASP A 24 21.47 -33.17 -4.44
CA ASP A 24 20.70 -34.08 -3.59
C ASP A 24 19.68 -33.33 -2.69
N GLY A 25 19.04 -32.29 -3.24
CA GLY A 25 18.05 -31.45 -2.54
C GLY A 25 18.65 -30.47 -1.51
N THR A 26 19.97 -30.29 -1.50
CA THR A 26 20.65 -29.35 -0.62
C THR A 26 21.20 -28.16 -1.41
N PRO A 27 20.62 -26.95 -1.26
CA PRO A 27 21.12 -25.75 -1.93
C PRO A 27 22.38 -25.21 -1.25
N GLN A 28 23.38 -24.86 -2.06
CA GLN A 28 24.59 -24.14 -1.64
C GLN A 28 24.64 -22.82 -2.42
N VAL A 29 24.82 -21.69 -1.72
CA VAL A 29 24.79 -20.36 -2.34
C VAL A 29 26.11 -19.63 -2.11
N VAL A 30 26.72 -19.17 -3.19
CA VAL A 30 27.86 -18.24 -3.17
C VAL A 30 27.41 -16.94 -3.80
N SER A 31 27.77 -15.79 -3.22
CA SER A 31 27.38 -14.49 -3.75
C SER A 31 28.55 -13.52 -3.78
N ALA A 32 28.46 -12.55 -4.68
CA ALA A 32 29.40 -11.45 -4.81
C ALA A 32 28.61 -10.15 -4.99
N SER A 33 29.13 -9.05 -4.43
CA SER A 33 28.47 -7.76 -4.46
C SER A 33 29.44 -6.63 -4.79
N HIS A 34 28.86 -5.51 -5.23
CA HIS A 34 29.55 -4.28 -5.57
C HIS A 34 28.67 -3.09 -5.19
N SER A 35 29.22 -2.15 -4.41
CA SER A 35 28.48 -1.03 -3.81
C SER A 35 28.76 0.34 -4.44
N SER A 36 29.49 0.40 -5.55
CA SER A 36 29.78 1.65 -6.26
C SER A 36 28.89 1.84 -7.50
N GLN A 37 29.04 2.98 -8.18
CA GLN A 37 28.29 3.30 -9.40
C GLN A 37 28.60 2.29 -10.53
N GLY A 38 27.75 2.27 -11.57
CA GLY A 38 28.00 1.44 -12.75
C GLY A 38 27.53 -0.01 -12.63
N HIS A 39 26.38 -0.25 -11.98
CA HIS A 39 25.82 -1.60 -11.82
C HIS A 39 25.75 -2.39 -13.14
N ALA A 40 25.35 -1.75 -14.24
CA ALA A 40 25.29 -2.37 -15.56
C ALA A 40 26.65 -2.92 -16.05
N GLU A 41 27.74 -2.27 -15.67
CA GLU A 41 29.10 -2.70 -16.02
C GLU A 41 29.62 -3.81 -15.11
N GLN A 42 29.06 -3.96 -13.90
CA GLN A 42 29.57 -4.86 -12.87
C GLN A 42 28.82 -6.19 -12.77
N VAL A 43 27.53 -6.25 -13.16
CA VAL A 43 26.72 -7.48 -13.04
C VAL A 43 27.35 -8.68 -13.75
N LEU A 44 27.74 -8.54 -15.02
CA LEU A 44 28.29 -9.65 -15.79
C LEU A 44 29.68 -10.08 -15.30
N PRO A 45 30.63 -9.16 -14.99
CA PRO A 45 31.89 -9.54 -14.35
C PRO A 45 31.73 -10.27 -13.00
N LEU A 46 30.73 -9.91 -12.20
CA LEU A 46 30.42 -10.62 -10.96
C LEU A 46 29.91 -12.04 -11.25
N ALA A 47 29.02 -12.20 -12.22
CA ALA A 47 28.52 -13.51 -12.66
C ALA A 47 29.64 -14.42 -13.15
N GLU A 48 30.51 -13.92 -14.03
CA GLU A 48 31.66 -14.67 -14.55
C GLU A 48 32.61 -15.11 -13.44
N ARG A 49 32.88 -14.22 -12.48
CA ARG A 49 33.73 -14.54 -11.33
C ARG A 49 33.15 -15.72 -10.53
N LEU A 50 31.85 -15.71 -10.25
CA LEU A 50 31.20 -16.78 -9.49
C LEU A 50 31.20 -18.11 -10.25
N LEU A 51 30.90 -18.09 -11.54
CA LEU A 51 30.96 -19.28 -12.40
C LEU A 51 32.38 -19.87 -12.43
N ASN A 52 33.39 -19.04 -12.67
CA ASN A 52 34.80 -19.47 -12.68
C ASN A 52 35.25 -20.04 -11.34
N GLN A 53 34.83 -19.45 -10.21
CA GLN A 53 35.14 -19.96 -8.87
C GLN A 53 34.49 -21.33 -8.60
N ALA A 54 33.31 -21.58 -9.17
CA ALA A 54 32.63 -22.86 -9.07
C ALA A 54 33.12 -23.90 -10.10
N GLY A 55 34.01 -23.51 -11.02
CA GLY A 55 34.44 -24.35 -12.14
C GLY A 55 33.32 -24.64 -13.14
N LEU A 56 32.33 -23.75 -13.23
CA LEU A 56 31.19 -23.85 -14.12
C LEU A 56 31.33 -22.89 -15.30
N THR A 57 30.70 -23.25 -16.40
CA THR A 57 30.47 -22.41 -17.57
C THR A 57 29.03 -21.90 -17.57
N ARG A 58 28.70 -20.98 -18.50
CA ARG A 58 27.32 -20.46 -18.62
C ARG A 58 26.34 -21.55 -19.09
N ASP A 59 26.82 -22.53 -19.84
CA ASP A 59 26.00 -23.64 -20.35
C ASP A 59 25.64 -24.67 -19.27
N ASP A 60 26.28 -24.59 -18.09
CA ASP A 60 25.94 -25.43 -16.93
C ASP A 60 24.78 -24.85 -16.10
N LEU A 61 24.23 -23.69 -16.48
CA LEU A 61 23.10 -23.07 -15.80
C LEU A 61 21.77 -23.64 -16.30
N ASP A 62 20.90 -24.00 -15.36
CA ASP A 62 19.56 -24.54 -15.63
C ASP A 62 18.47 -23.47 -15.51
N LEU A 63 18.75 -22.37 -14.81
CA LEU A 63 17.77 -21.36 -14.46
C LEU A 63 18.41 -19.98 -14.23
N VAL A 64 17.71 -18.94 -14.67
CA VAL A 64 18.07 -17.54 -14.37
C VAL A 64 17.00 -16.91 -13.48
N VAL A 65 17.43 -16.22 -12.43
CA VAL A 65 16.57 -15.60 -11.42
C VAL A 65 16.89 -14.12 -11.32
N PHE A 66 15.91 -13.26 -11.08
CA PHE A 66 16.18 -11.84 -10.83
C PHE A 66 15.19 -11.22 -9.85
N GLY A 67 15.66 -10.21 -9.11
CA GLY A 67 14.82 -9.35 -8.29
C GLY A 67 13.89 -8.50 -9.17
N GLN A 68 12.59 -8.79 -9.12
CA GLN A 68 11.59 -8.16 -9.96
C GLN A 68 11.26 -6.73 -9.51
N GLY A 69 11.52 -6.41 -8.24
CA GLY A 69 11.15 -5.15 -7.61
C GLY A 69 9.97 -5.29 -6.62
N PRO A 70 9.52 -4.17 -6.04
CA PRO A 70 9.94 -2.79 -6.33
C PRO A 70 11.36 -2.41 -5.86
N GLY A 71 11.86 -1.29 -6.38
CA GLY A 71 13.16 -0.72 -6.02
C GLY A 71 13.60 0.41 -6.97
N GLY A 72 14.90 0.66 -7.04
CA GLY A 72 15.50 1.68 -7.90
C GLY A 72 15.26 1.41 -9.39
N PHE A 73 14.68 2.39 -10.09
CA PHE A 73 14.21 2.24 -11.47
C PHE A 73 15.27 1.77 -12.48
N THR A 74 16.44 2.42 -12.47
CA THR A 74 17.57 2.04 -13.33
C THR A 74 18.07 0.65 -12.97
N GLY A 75 18.18 0.38 -11.68
CA GLY A 75 18.61 -0.89 -11.12
C GLY A 75 17.77 -2.07 -11.60
N LEU A 76 16.45 -1.98 -11.46
CA LEU A 76 15.52 -3.05 -11.87
C LEU A 76 15.65 -3.43 -13.35
N ARG A 77 15.87 -2.44 -14.23
CA ARG A 77 16.04 -2.68 -15.66
C ARG A 77 17.33 -3.42 -15.99
N VAL A 78 18.39 -3.17 -15.22
CA VAL A 78 19.67 -3.87 -15.39
C VAL A 78 19.50 -5.35 -15.07
N ALA A 79 18.99 -5.72 -13.88
CA ALA A 79 18.78 -7.12 -13.51
C ALA A 79 17.82 -7.82 -14.49
N CYS A 80 16.68 -7.21 -14.80
CA CYS A 80 15.71 -7.80 -15.73
C CYS A 80 16.28 -7.99 -17.14
N GLY A 81 16.98 -6.98 -17.68
CA GLY A 81 17.56 -7.06 -19.03
C GLY A 81 18.69 -8.09 -19.13
N VAL A 82 19.57 -8.15 -18.12
CA VAL A 82 20.61 -9.19 -18.05
C VAL A 82 19.99 -10.58 -17.95
N ALA A 83 19.00 -10.75 -17.07
CA ALA A 83 18.33 -12.04 -16.88
C ALA A 83 17.64 -12.51 -18.16
N GLN A 84 16.90 -11.60 -18.81
CA GLN A 84 16.23 -11.86 -20.09
C GLN A 84 17.23 -12.25 -21.19
N GLY A 85 18.30 -11.47 -21.38
CA GLY A 85 19.30 -11.73 -22.41
C GLY A 85 20.05 -13.05 -22.18
N MET A 86 20.46 -13.31 -20.94
CA MET A 86 21.18 -14.54 -20.57
C MET A 86 20.29 -15.78 -20.74
N ALA A 87 19.07 -15.74 -20.20
CA ALA A 87 18.15 -16.87 -20.28
C ALA A 87 17.72 -17.18 -21.72
N TYR A 88 17.49 -16.14 -22.53
CA TYR A 88 17.19 -16.29 -23.95
C TYR A 88 18.33 -16.97 -24.71
N ALA A 89 19.59 -16.55 -24.46
CA ALA A 89 20.76 -17.12 -25.13
C ALA A 89 21.01 -18.60 -24.73
N LEU A 90 20.76 -18.94 -23.46
CA LEU A 90 20.97 -20.29 -22.92
C LEU A 90 19.77 -21.23 -23.15
N GLY A 91 18.63 -20.71 -23.57
CA GLY A 91 17.41 -21.51 -23.74
C GLY A 91 16.80 -21.99 -22.41
N VAL A 92 17.04 -21.27 -21.32
CA VAL A 92 16.54 -21.61 -19.97
C VAL A 92 15.39 -20.72 -19.52
N SER A 93 14.65 -21.17 -18.51
CA SER A 93 13.54 -20.40 -17.93
C SER A 93 14.03 -19.26 -17.05
N VAL A 94 13.14 -18.31 -16.77
CA VAL A 94 13.38 -17.18 -15.87
C VAL A 94 12.43 -17.23 -14.68
N VAL A 95 12.93 -16.91 -13.48
CA VAL A 95 12.10 -16.68 -12.29
C VAL A 95 12.21 -15.21 -11.86
N PRO A 96 11.15 -14.40 -12.03
CA PRO A 96 11.05 -13.10 -11.39
C PRO A 96 10.68 -13.27 -9.92
N VAL A 97 11.50 -12.72 -9.03
CA VAL A 97 11.27 -12.80 -7.58
C VAL A 97 10.75 -11.45 -7.07
N PRO A 98 9.53 -11.39 -6.50
CA PRO A 98 9.04 -10.18 -5.83
C PRO A 98 9.97 -9.79 -4.68
N THR A 99 10.54 -8.59 -4.75
CA THR A 99 11.60 -8.16 -3.84
C THR A 99 11.16 -8.14 -2.38
N LEU A 100 9.95 -7.62 -2.09
CA LEU A 100 9.44 -7.58 -0.72
C LEU A 100 9.16 -8.98 -0.17
N GLN A 101 8.76 -9.95 -1.01
CA GLN A 101 8.61 -11.33 -0.59
C GLN A 101 9.97 -11.96 -0.23
N ALA A 102 11.03 -11.68 -0.99
CA ALA A 102 12.38 -12.15 -0.67
C ALA A 102 12.90 -11.57 0.66
N ILE A 103 12.60 -10.29 0.96
CA ILE A 103 12.93 -9.68 2.25
C ILE A 103 12.17 -10.38 3.38
N ALA A 104 10.86 -10.64 3.21
CA ALA A 104 10.07 -11.38 4.20
C ALA A 104 10.64 -12.78 4.46
N ALA A 105 11.05 -13.49 3.40
CA ALA A 105 11.65 -14.82 3.51
C ALA A 105 13.01 -14.82 4.20
N SER A 106 13.79 -13.76 4.02
CA SER A 106 15.12 -13.61 4.64
C SER A 106 15.04 -13.31 6.14
N ALA A 107 13.87 -12.82 6.58
CA ALA A 107 13.32 -12.64 7.93
C ALA A 107 13.87 -13.45 9.12
N GLY A 108 14.37 -14.66 8.86
CA GLY A 108 14.70 -15.69 9.83
C GLY A 108 13.55 -16.67 10.07
N PRO A 109 13.69 -17.60 11.03
CA PRO A 109 12.78 -18.73 11.20
C PRO A 109 11.45 -18.32 11.85
N VAL A 110 10.38 -19.07 11.55
CA VAL A 110 9.03 -18.84 12.08
C VAL A 110 8.72 -19.76 13.25
N ARG A 111 8.19 -19.18 14.33
CA ARG A 111 7.78 -19.91 15.55
C ARG A 111 6.27 -20.12 15.59
N ALA A 112 5.83 -21.11 16.36
CA ALA A 112 4.41 -21.34 16.61
C ALA A 112 3.74 -20.17 17.35
N PRO A 113 2.49 -19.79 17.00
CA PRO A 113 1.57 -20.40 16.01
C PRO A 113 1.70 -19.91 14.55
N GLY A 114 2.68 -19.06 14.21
CA GLY A 114 2.88 -18.48 12.87
C GLY A 114 3.27 -17.01 12.97
N VAL A 115 3.59 -16.37 11.84
CA VAL A 115 4.00 -14.96 11.80
C VAL A 115 3.30 -14.20 10.67
N CYS A 116 3.00 -12.93 10.93
CA CYS A 116 2.73 -11.93 9.90
C CYS A 116 3.95 -11.01 9.78
N ARG A 117 4.58 -10.98 8.60
CA ARG A 117 5.71 -10.08 8.30
C ARG A 117 5.22 -8.90 7.47
N ILE A 118 5.39 -7.70 8.00
CA ILE A 118 5.17 -6.44 7.29
C ILE A 118 6.52 -5.95 6.80
N VAL A 119 6.69 -5.91 5.48
CA VAL A 119 7.93 -5.45 4.85
C VAL A 119 7.78 -3.98 4.53
N VAL A 120 8.75 -3.17 4.95
CA VAL A 120 8.77 -1.71 4.84
C VAL A 120 10.12 -1.30 4.25
N GLN A 121 10.13 -1.05 2.95
CA GLN A 121 11.34 -0.72 2.19
C GLN A 121 11.32 0.76 1.79
N ASP A 122 12.45 1.47 1.91
CA ASP A 122 12.56 2.87 1.50
C ASP A 122 12.33 3.01 -0.01
N ALA A 123 11.29 3.76 -0.39
CA ALA A 123 10.99 4.06 -1.79
C ALA A 123 11.64 5.37 -2.26
N ARG A 124 12.45 6.01 -1.40
CA ARG A 124 12.97 7.38 -1.56
C ARG A 124 11.85 8.41 -1.53
N MET A 125 12.21 9.69 -1.57
CA MET A 125 11.27 10.82 -1.66
C MET A 125 10.23 10.88 -0.52
N GLY A 126 10.57 10.36 0.67
CA GLY A 126 9.64 10.34 1.80
C GLY A 126 8.55 9.27 1.67
N GLU A 127 8.75 8.24 0.84
CA GLU A 127 7.79 7.16 0.60
C GLU A 127 8.36 5.79 0.98
N LEU A 128 7.48 4.83 1.17
CA LEU A 128 7.76 3.45 1.57
C LEU A 128 7.05 2.49 0.61
N TYR A 129 7.75 1.46 0.15
CA TYR A 129 7.11 0.27 -0.39
C TYR A 129 6.71 -0.63 0.77
N VAL A 130 5.43 -1.00 0.83
CA VAL A 130 4.89 -1.80 1.92
C VAL A 130 4.13 -3.00 1.39
N ALA A 131 4.42 -4.18 1.91
CA ALA A 131 3.66 -5.42 1.68
C ALA A 131 3.57 -6.22 2.98
N ALA A 132 2.66 -7.17 3.04
CA ALA A 132 2.57 -8.07 4.19
C ALA A 132 2.35 -9.52 3.77
N TYR A 133 3.03 -10.42 4.47
CA TYR A 133 3.03 -11.84 4.19
C TYR A 133 2.77 -12.65 5.45
N TRP A 134 2.00 -13.72 5.29
CA TRP A 134 1.73 -14.71 6.33
C TRP A 134 2.56 -15.96 6.09
N LEU A 135 3.06 -16.55 7.18
CA LEU A 135 3.63 -17.90 7.14
C LEU A 135 3.18 -18.70 8.36
N ALA A 136 2.74 -19.93 8.11
CA ALA A 136 2.35 -20.90 9.13
C ALA A 136 3.54 -21.30 10.02
N SER A 137 3.24 -21.81 11.21
CA SER A 137 4.27 -22.42 12.05
C SER A 137 4.75 -23.77 11.52
N GLY A 138 6.01 -24.11 11.79
CA GLY A 138 6.58 -25.42 11.46
C GLY A 138 7.02 -25.59 9.99
N THR A 139 6.82 -24.59 9.14
CA THR A 139 7.46 -24.55 7.81
C THR A 139 8.95 -24.27 7.97
N ARG A 140 9.80 -25.16 7.47
CA ARG A 140 11.24 -24.89 7.32
C ARG A 140 11.45 -23.74 6.33
N GLU A 141 12.49 -22.92 6.53
CA GLU A 141 12.84 -21.80 5.64
C GLU A 141 12.94 -22.21 4.16
N THR A 142 13.34 -23.45 3.89
CA THR A 142 13.50 -24.01 2.54
C THR A 142 12.20 -24.49 1.88
N GLN A 143 11.05 -24.47 2.57
CA GLN A 143 9.74 -24.93 2.06
C GLN A 143 8.60 -23.95 2.38
N ALA A 144 8.94 -22.73 2.78
CA ALA A 144 8.01 -21.76 3.33
C ALA A 144 7.28 -20.97 2.24
N ALA A 145 6.09 -21.44 1.81
CA ALA A 145 5.24 -20.68 0.90
C ALA A 145 4.61 -19.47 1.62
N TRP A 146 5.32 -18.33 1.62
CA TRP A 146 4.81 -17.04 2.09
C TRP A 146 3.53 -16.69 1.33
N GLN A 147 2.43 -16.55 2.06
CA GLN A 147 1.16 -16.13 1.48
C GLN A 147 1.01 -14.61 1.59
N GLU A 148 0.69 -13.96 0.48
CA GLU A 148 0.48 -12.51 0.47
C GLU A 148 -0.83 -12.17 1.21
N ILE A 149 -0.74 -11.34 2.24
CA ILE A 149 -1.89 -10.75 2.93
C ILE A 149 -2.20 -9.39 2.31
N GLN A 150 -1.15 -8.62 2.02
CA GLN A 150 -1.23 -7.27 1.48
C GLN A 150 -0.29 -7.17 0.27
N PRO A 151 -0.83 -6.95 -0.94
CA PRO A 151 0.00 -6.68 -2.11
C PRO A 151 0.82 -5.42 -1.88
N CYS A 152 1.95 -5.34 -2.58
CA CYS A 152 2.84 -4.19 -2.48
C CYS A 152 2.10 -2.89 -2.81
N VAL A 153 2.18 -1.92 -1.90
CA VAL A 153 1.67 -0.56 -2.06
C VAL A 153 2.78 0.46 -1.82
N LEU A 154 2.59 1.67 -2.34
CA LEU A 154 3.44 2.82 -2.07
C LEU A 154 2.72 3.73 -1.07
N VAL A 155 3.36 4.03 0.05
CA VAL A 155 2.79 4.82 1.16
C VAL A 155 3.74 5.96 1.51
N ALA A 156 3.23 7.17 1.72
CA ALA A 156 4.06 8.24 2.26
C ALA A 156 4.49 7.91 3.70
N ALA A 157 5.76 8.13 4.05
CA ALA A 157 6.28 7.79 5.36
C ALA A 157 5.52 8.51 6.49
N GLU A 158 5.08 9.75 6.26
CA GLU A 158 4.29 10.50 7.25
C GLU A 158 2.90 9.89 7.52
N ASP A 159 2.34 9.15 6.56
CA ASP A 159 1.02 8.50 6.67
C ASP A 159 1.11 7.03 7.05
N PHE A 160 2.31 6.46 7.14
CA PHE A 160 2.53 5.04 7.33
C PHE A 160 1.83 4.49 8.57
N ASN A 161 1.94 5.16 9.72
CA ASN A 161 1.33 4.69 10.97
C ASN A 161 -0.20 4.68 10.91
N TYR A 162 -0.80 5.66 10.23
CA TYR A 162 -2.24 5.71 10.01
C TYR A 162 -2.68 4.60 9.06
N TRP A 163 -1.97 4.45 7.93
CA TRP A 163 -2.20 3.38 6.98
C TRP A 163 -2.09 2.00 7.66
N LEU A 164 -1.06 1.80 8.48
CA LEU A 164 -0.82 0.57 9.21
C LEU A 164 -2.02 0.22 10.08
N ASP A 165 -2.43 1.11 10.98
CA ASP A 165 -3.57 0.86 11.89
C ASP A 165 -4.88 0.55 11.14
N GLN A 166 -5.14 1.24 10.02
CA GLN A 166 -6.37 1.01 9.25
C GLN A 166 -6.33 -0.30 8.48
N GLN A 167 -5.26 -0.54 7.72
CA GLN A 167 -5.19 -1.71 6.83
C GLN A 167 -5.06 -3.01 7.61
N THR A 168 -4.22 -3.05 8.65
CA THR A 168 -3.95 -4.31 9.36
C THR A 168 -5.20 -4.85 10.05
N ARG A 169 -6.13 -3.99 10.48
CA ARG A 169 -7.42 -4.39 11.08
C ARG A 169 -8.35 -5.09 10.09
N GLU A 170 -8.29 -4.74 8.82
CA GLU A 170 -9.14 -5.28 7.77
C GLU A 170 -8.55 -6.54 7.10
N TRP A 171 -7.29 -6.88 7.41
CA TRP A 171 -6.64 -8.06 6.85
C TRP A 171 -7.38 -9.35 7.21
N THR A 172 -7.47 -10.23 6.21
CA THR A 172 -7.90 -11.61 6.41
C THR A 172 -6.66 -12.48 6.48
N LEU A 173 -6.41 -13.09 7.65
CA LEU A 173 -5.27 -13.99 7.82
C LEU A 173 -5.64 -15.41 7.40
N PRO A 174 -4.78 -16.12 6.65
CA PRO A 174 -5.00 -17.52 6.29
C PRO A 174 -5.00 -18.48 7.48
N GLY A 175 -4.41 -18.07 8.62
CA GLY A 175 -4.37 -18.84 9.84
C GLY A 175 -3.88 -18.02 11.03
N ALA A 176 -3.72 -18.67 12.17
CA ALA A 176 -3.27 -18.02 13.40
C ALA A 176 -1.86 -17.44 13.27
N ILE A 177 -1.60 -16.34 13.97
CA ILE A 177 -0.27 -15.75 14.16
C ILE A 177 -0.01 -15.52 15.64
N GLY A 178 1.24 -15.67 16.07
CA GLY A 178 1.65 -15.37 17.44
C GLY A 178 2.05 -13.92 17.62
N TYR A 179 2.66 -13.36 16.60
CA TYR A 179 3.31 -12.05 16.62
C TYR A 179 3.41 -11.49 15.21
N VAL A 180 3.69 -10.19 15.16
CA VAL A 180 3.97 -9.45 13.92
C VAL A 180 5.43 -9.05 13.93
N GLU A 181 6.09 -9.24 12.80
CA GLU A 181 7.44 -8.74 12.54
C GLU A 181 7.35 -7.62 11.51
N MET A 182 8.06 -6.52 11.75
CA MET A 182 8.30 -5.50 10.74
C MET A 182 9.76 -5.53 10.32
N VAL A 183 10.01 -5.59 9.02
CA VAL A 183 11.35 -5.75 8.45
C VAL A 183 11.54 -4.82 7.25
N GLY A 184 12.77 -4.39 7.01
CA GLY A 184 13.15 -3.60 5.83
C GLY A 184 13.87 -2.31 6.21
N ASP A 185 14.54 -1.70 5.24
CA ASP A 185 15.37 -0.52 5.49
C ASP A 185 14.55 0.78 5.67
N GLY A 186 13.28 0.78 5.27
CA GLY A 186 12.38 1.93 5.41
C GLY A 186 12.15 2.32 6.87
N ILE A 187 12.21 1.35 7.79
CA ILE A 187 12.13 1.56 9.24
C ILE A 187 13.30 2.43 9.72
N GLN A 188 14.51 2.18 9.19
CA GLN A 188 15.73 2.91 9.57
C GLN A 188 15.86 4.23 8.80
N ALA A 189 15.46 4.24 7.53
CA ALA A 189 15.53 5.41 6.65
C ALA A 189 14.57 6.53 7.09
N HIS A 190 13.51 6.21 7.83
CA HIS A 190 12.51 7.17 8.31
C HIS A 190 12.36 7.12 9.85
N PRO A 191 13.29 7.73 10.62
CA PRO A 191 13.28 7.71 12.09
C PRO A 191 12.06 8.36 12.76
N SER A 192 11.26 9.12 12.00
CA SER A 192 10.00 9.70 12.46
C SER A 192 8.88 8.66 12.62
N LEU A 193 9.05 7.45 12.05
CA LEU A 193 8.11 6.36 12.24
C LEU A 193 8.16 5.87 13.69
N GLN A 194 7.03 5.92 14.37
CA GLN A 194 6.89 5.48 15.76
C GLN A 194 6.02 4.24 15.84
N PHE A 195 6.50 3.22 16.55
CA PHE A 195 5.81 1.95 16.68
C PHE A 195 5.43 1.69 18.13
N THR A 196 4.22 1.21 18.34
CA THR A 196 3.77 0.64 19.61
C THR A 196 4.29 -0.78 19.78
N ALA A 197 4.33 -1.27 21.02
CA ALA A 197 4.73 -2.66 21.29
C ALA A 197 3.75 -3.70 20.74
N THR A 198 2.55 -3.27 20.33
CA THR A 198 1.51 -4.11 19.72
C THR A 198 0.96 -3.46 18.46
N VAL A 199 0.41 -4.28 17.56
CA VAL A 199 -0.32 -3.86 16.36
C VAL A 199 -1.61 -4.66 16.24
N MET A 200 -2.67 -4.02 15.76
CA MET A 200 -3.97 -4.67 15.56
C MET A 200 -3.98 -5.37 14.20
N VAL A 201 -4.07 -6.70 14.16
CA VAL A 201 -4.19 -7.46 12.91
C VAL A 201 -5.48 -8.26 12.94
N ALA A 202 -6.30 -8.17 11.89
CA ALA A 202 -7.59 -8.87 11.79
C ALA A 202 -8.47 -8.67 13.04
N GLY A 203 -8.47 -7.45 13.60
CA GLY A 203 -9.22 -7.09 14.80
C GLY A 203 -8.60 -7.51 16.14
N ASN A 204 -7.45 -8.19 16.17
CA ASN A 204 -6.80 -8.67 17.40
C ASN A 204 -5.45 -7.98 17.65
N ALA A 205 -5.10 -7.75 18.92
CA ALA A 205 -3.80 -7.18 19.28
C ALA A 205 -2.70 -8.25 19.27
N HIS A 206 -1.62 -7.99 18.54
CA HIS A 206 -0.44 -8.86 18.47
C HIS A 206 0.84 -8.12 18.87
N PRO A 207 1.79 -8.77 19.57
CA PRO A 207 3.11 -8.19 19.81
C PRO A 207 3.82 -7.84 18.50
N LEU A 208 4.41 -6.64 18.44
CA LEU A 208 5.20 -6.18 17.30
C LEU A 208 6.69 -6.28 17.60
N GLN A 209 7.43 -6.91 16.70
CA GLN A 209 8.88 -7.00 16.73
C GLN A 209 9.48 -6.28 15.53
N LEU A 210 10.44 -5.38 15.77
CA LEU A 210 11.18 -4.72 14.71
C LEU A 210 12.45 -5.51 14.43
N LEU A 211 12.60 -5.98 13.19
CA LEU A 211 13.79 -6.67 12.74
C LEU A 211 14.73 -5.69 12.05
N SER A 212 15.97 -5.62 12.54
CA SER A 212 16.98 -4.74 11.97
C SER A 212 17.52 -5.27 10.66
N GLY A 213 17.57 -4.41 9.64
CA GLY A 213 18.58 -4.44 8.58
C GLY A 213 18.80 -5.79 7.90
N MET A 214 17.81 -6.25 7.15
CA MET A 214 17.99 -7.37 6.23
C MET A 214 18.42 -6.82 4.87
N PRO A 215 19.69 -7.00 4.45
CA PRO A 215 20.12 -6.53 3.16
C PRO A 215 19.38 -7.31 2.07
N LEU A 216 18.71 -6.59 1.18
CA LEU A 216 18.24 -7.17 -0.06
C LEU A 216 19.47 -7.47 -0.93
N ASP A 217 19.76 -8.76 -1.10
CA ASP A 217 20.87 -9.25 -1.91
C ASP A 217 20.44 -10.41 -2.83
N ALA A 218 21.33 -10.75 -3.76
CA ALA A 218 21.09 -11.83 -4.71
C ALA A 218 21.03 -13.22 -4.05
N LYS A 219 21.55 -13.40 -2.83
CA LYS A 219 21.44 -14.68 -2.11
C LYS A 219 19.99 -14.93 -1.70
N SER A 220 19.32 -13.92 -1.15
CA SER A 220 17.90 -13.97 -0.83
C SER A 220 17.04 -14.20 -2.08
N ILE A 221 17.37 -13.52 -3.19
CA ILE A 221 16.72 -13.73 -4.48
C ILE A 221 16.92 -15.16 -4.99
N ALA A 222 18.14 -15.73 -4.89
CA ALA A 222 18.43 -17.10 -5.34
C ALA A 222 17.62 -18.15 -4.57
N LEU A 223 17.57 -18.04 -3.24
CA LEU A 223 16.83 -18.97 -2.39
C LEU A 223 15.32 -18.92 -2.66
N GLN A 224 14.76 -17.70 -2.73
CA GLN A 224 13.34 -17.54 -3.05
C GLN A 224 13.03 -17.97 -4.49
N GLY A 225 13.95 -17.73 -5.42
CA GLY A 225 13.82 -18.15 -6.82
C GLY A 225 13.78 -19.66 -6.99
N LEU A 226 14.62 -20.40 -6.26
CA LEU A 226 14.57 -21.87 -6.24
C LEU A 226 13.19 -22.37 -5.79
N GLN A 227 12.64 -21.78 -4.74
CA GLN A 227 11.33 -22.17 -4.21
C GLN A 227 10.19 -21.86 -5.20
N LEU A 228 10.22 -20.67 -5.82
CA LEU A 228 9.24 -20.31 -6.85
C LEU A 228 9.33 -21.26 -8.04
N PHE A 229 10.53 -21.62 -8.49
CA PHE A 229 10.73 -22.59 -9.55
C PHE A 229 10.15 -23.97 -9.20
N GLN A 230 10.47 -24.49 -8.00
CA GLN A 230 9.97 -25.79 -7.53
C GLN A 230 8.45 -25.82 -7.38
N SER A 231 7.80 -24.67 -7.19
CA SER A 231 6.34 -24.53 -7.16
C SER A 231 5.71 -24.22 -8.53
N GLY A 232 6.49 -24.27 -9.61
CA GLY A 232 6.01 -24.05 -10.98
C GLY A 232 5.87 -22.58 -11.39
N HIS A 233 6.38 -21.64 -10.59
CA HIS A 233 6.34 -20.21 -10.89
C HIS A 233 7.60 -19.79 -11.65
N PHE A 234 7.59 -20.00 -12.96
CA PHE A 234 8.62 -19.53 -13.88
C PHE A 234 7.96 -19.07 -15.19
N ILE A 235 8.71 -18.28 -15.94
CA ILE A 235 8.25 -17.65 -17.19
C ILE A 235 9.30 -17.82 -18.29
N THR A 236 8.89 -17.55 -19.52
CA THR A 236 9.83 -17.44 -20.64
C THR A 236 10.67 -16.17 -20.51
N PRO A 237 11.87 -16.13 -21.11
CA PRO A 237 12.68 -14.91 -21.12
C PRO A 237 11.95 -13.69 -21.72
N ALA A 238 11.06 -13.90 -22.70
CA ALA A 238 10.30 -12.83 -23.35
C ALA A 238 9.27 -12.16 -22.43
N GLU A 239 8.77 -12.88 -21.42
CA GLU A 239 7.78 -12.38 -20.46
C GLU A 239 8.42 -11.64 -19.28
N ALA A 240 9.75 -11.71 -19.12
CA ALA A 240 10.46 -11.08 -18.02
C ALA A 240 10.29 -9.55 -18.06
N ALA A 241 9.72 -9.00 -16.99
CA ALA A 241 9.48 -7.57 -16.83
C ALA A 241 9.69 -7.11 -15.39
N PRO A 242 10.21 -5.89 -15.17
CA PRO A 242 10.25 -5.29 -13.84
C PRO A 242 8.85 -5.00 -13.28
N LEU A 243 8.72 -5.08 -11.96
CA LEU A 243 7.53 -4.62 -11.23
C LEU A 243 7.67 -3.13 -10.90
N TYR A 244 6.86 -2.31 -11.58
CA TYR A 244 6.75 -0.88 -11.30
C TYR A 244 5.55 -0.59 -10.40
N VAL A 245 5.79 -0.10 -9.20
CA VAL A 245 4.75 0.33 -8.25
C VAL A 245 4.51 1.85 -8.32
N ARG A 246 5.44 2.61 -8.91
CA ARG A 246 5.35 4.06 -9.09
C ARG A 246 4.97 4.38 -10.54
N ASP A 247 3.82 5.05 -10.74
CA ASP A 247 3.27 5.30 -12.08
C ASP A 247 4.08 6.32 -12.90
N LYS A 248 4.77 7.27 -12.25
CA LYS A 248 5.66 8.25 -12.92
C LYS A 248 6.93 8.54 -12.11
N VAL A 249 8.08 8.24 -12.72
CA VAL A 249 9.42 8.36 -12.10
C VAL A 249 10.27 9.50 -12.68
N ALA A 250 9.94 9.96 -13.89
CA ALA A 250 10.64 11.04 -14.58
C ALA A 250 9.73 12.28 -14.73
N PHE A 251 10.16 13.39 -14.12
CA PHE A 251 9.52 14.70 -14.21
C PHE A 251 10.51 15.67 -14.85
N THR A 252 10.02 16.51 -15.76
CA THR A 252 10.76 17.61 -16.37
C THR A 252 11.15 18.67 -15.34
N THR A 253 12.16 19.51 -15.65
CA THR A 253 12.58 20.62 -14.77
C THR A 253 11.40 21.54 -14.42
N GLN A 254 10.58 21.87 -15.41
CA GLN A 254 9.40 22.71 -15.23
C GLN A 254 8.30 22.04 -14.38
N GLU A 255 8.14 20.71 -14.47
CA GLU A 255 7.24 19.96 -13.59
C GLU A 255 7.77 19.97 -12.15
N ARG A 256 9.07 19.73 -11.94
CA ARG A 256 9.69 19.78 -10.60
C ARG A 256 9.58 21.17 -9.96
N GLU A 257 9.81 22.23 -10.73
CA GLU A 257 9.66 23.62 -10.30
C GLU A 257 8.21 23.98 -9.94
N LYS A 258 7.23 23.35 -10.60
CA LYS A 258 5.80 23.44 -10.26
C LYS A 258 5.38 22.50 -9.12
N GLY A 259 6.32 21.79 -8.51
CA GLY A 259 6.05 20.80 -7.45
C GLY A 259 5.45 19.48 -7.95
N LEU A 260 5.36 19.28 -9.27
CA LEU A 260 4.96 18.02 -9.89
C LEU A 260 6.18 17.09 -9.92
N GLY A 261 6.14 16.11 -9.03
CA GLY A 261 7.19 15.16 -8.71
C GLY A 261 6.74 14.28 -7.54
N GLY A 262 6.61 12.97 -7.79
CA GLY A 262 6.03 11.97 -6.87
C GLY A 262 4.79 11.29 -7.47
N ASN A 263 4.48 10.05 -7.06
CA ASN A 263 3.16 9.44 -7.28
C ASN A 263 2.10 10.28 -6.50
N PRO A 264 0.77 10.07 -6.63
CA PRO A 264 -0.21 10.94 -5.95
C PRO A 264 0.16 11.05 -4.47
N ARG A 265 0.66 12.23 -4.08
CA ARG A 265 1.11 12.50 -2.74
C ARG A 265 -0.08 12.21 -1.84
N VAL A 266 0.07 11.27 -0.91
CA VAL A 266 -0.84 11.30 0.22
C VAL A 266 -0.68 12.68 0.86
N HIS A 267 -1.83 13.27 1.07
CA HIS A 267 -2.01 14.67 1.22
C HIS A 267 -1.50 15.10 2.60
N GLY A 268 -0.29 15.69 2.64
CA GLY A 268 0.47 15.94 3.87
C GLY A 268 -0.32 16.41 5.08
N LYS A 269 -0.01 15.86 6.26
CA LYS A 269 -0.75 15.92 7.53
C LYS A 269 -2.17 16.53 7.41
N LEU A 270 -3.12 15.68 7.08
CA LEU A 270 -4.54 16.02 7.10
C LEU A 270 -4.98 16.32 8.55
N ARG A 271 -5.58 17.49 8.79
CA ARG A 271 -6.21 17.85 10.07
C ARG A 271 -7.69 18.10 9.86
N ILE A 272 -8.52 17.63 10.79
CA ILE A 272 -9.94 18.00 10.82
C ILE A 272 -10.11 19.09 11.87
N GLU A 273 -10.70 20.22 11.47
CA GLU A 273 -10.97 21.35 12.37
C GLU A 273 -12.42 21.82 12.20
N PRO A 274 -13.02 22.46 13.23
CA PRO A 274 -14.34 23.06 13.10
C PRO A 274 -14.38 24.07 11.94
N MET A 275 -15.44 24.01 11.14
CA MET A 275 -15.69 24.97 10.07
C MET A 275 -16.00 26.34 10.68
N ARG A 276 -15.39 27.39 10.15
CA ARG A 276 -15.56 28.79 10.55
C ARG A 276 -16.00 29.62 9.36
N LEU A 277 -16.50 30.82 9.61
CA LEU A 277 -16.94 31.77 8.55
C LEU A 277 -15.83 32.04 7.52
N GLU A 278 -14.56 32.05 7.95
CA GLU A 278 -13.39 32.24 7.09
C GLU A 278 -13.16 31.10 6.08
N HIS A 279 -13.69 29.91 6.33
CA HIS A 279 -13.56 28.77 5.42
C HIS A 279 -14.62 28.75 4.31
N LEU A 280 -15.70 29.54 4.45
CA LEU A 280 -16.91 29.36 3.63
C LEU A 280 -16.66 29.56 2.14
N ASP A 281 -15.81 30.51 1.76
CA ASP A 281 -15.57 30.79 0.35
C ASP A 281 -14.92 29.57 -0.35
N VAL A 282 -13.93 28.94 0.30
CA VAL A 282 -13.29 27.72 -0.23
C VAL A 282 -14.22 26.51 -0.18
N VAL A 283 -15.04 26.40 0.87
CA VAL A 283 -16.03 25.30 1.01
C VAL A 283 -17.07 25.35 -0.11
N VAL A 284 -17.58 26.55 -0.43
CA VAL A 284 -18.53 26.76 -1.52
C VAL A 284 -17.92 26.42 -2.87
N ASP A 285 -16.65 26.78 -3.09
CA ASP A 285 -15.94 26.42 -4.32
C ASP A 285 -15.78 24.90 -4.48
N ILE A 286 -15.43 24.18 -3.40
CA ILE A 286 -15.34 22.72 -3.41
C ILE A 286 -16.71 22.08 -3.67
N GLU A 287 -17.76 22.57 -3.02
CA GLU A 287 -19.13 22.09 -3.18
C GLU A 287 -19.61 22.26 -4.63
N ALA A 288 -19.43 23.45 -5.22
CA ALA A 288 -19.79 23.76 -6.59
C ALA A 288 -19.03 22.90 -7.62
N ALA A 289 -17.80 22.49 -7.31
CA ALA A 289 -17.01 21.63 -8.17
C ALA A 289 -17.45 20.15 -8.14
N VAL A 290 -18.17 19.72 -7.09
CA VAL A 290 -18.53 18.30 -6.87
C VAL A 290 -20.03 18.05 -7.10
N GLN A 291 -20.89 19.01 -6.79
CA GLN A 291 -22.35 18.84 -6.85
C GLN A 291 -22.97 19.53 -8.07
N SER A 292 -23.93 18.85 -8.70
CA SER A 292 -24.72 19.44 -9.81
C SER A 292 -25.72 20.50 -9.35
N PHE A 293 -26.09 20.49 -8.06
CA PHE A 293 -26.97 21.46 -7.41
C PHE A 293 -26.38 21.81 -6.04
N PRO A 294 -25.31 22.63 -6.00
CA PRO A 294 -24.51 22.87 -4.80
C PRO A 294 -25.25 23.70 -3.75
N TRP A 295 -24.92 23.49 -2.48
CA TRP A 295 -25.29 24.45 -1.42
C TRP A 295 -24.68 25.82 -1.67
N THR A 296 -25.45 26.86 -1.39
CA THR A 296 -24.97 28.24 -1.46
C THR A 296 -24.19 28.61 -0.19
N ARG A 297 -23.41 29.70 -0.27
CA ARG A 297 -22.75 30.29 0.91
C ARG A 297 -23.73 30.57 2.05
N GLY A 298 -24.96 31.00 1.72
CA GLY A 298 -26.04 31.22 2.69
C GLY A 298 -26.42 29.95 3.43
N ASN A 299 -26.57 28.82 2.71
CA ASN A 299 -26.90 27.53 3.34
C ASN A 299 -25.83 27.08 4.35
N PHE A 300 -24.55 27.24 4.02
CA PHE A 300 -23.48 26.92 4.97
C PHE A 300 -23.47 27.87 6.17
N ALA A 301 -23.65 29.17 5.96
CA ALA A 301 -23.72 30.14 7.05
C ALA A 301 -24.90 29.85 7.99
N ASP A 302 -26.07 29.53 7.45
CA ASP A 302 -27.27 29.16 8.21
C ASP A 302 -27.03 27.89 9.02
N ALA A 303 -26.37 26.88 8.45
CA ALA A 303 -26.02 25.65 9.17
C ALA A 303 -25.07 25.92 10.36
N LEU A 304 -24.07 26.79 10.19
CA LEU A 304 -23.19 27.20 11.28
C LEU A 304 -23.96 27.96 12.38
N ASN A 305 -24.83 28.88 12.00
CA ASN A 305 -25.67 29.64 12.93
C ASN A 305 -26.66 28.76 13.69
N ALA A 306 -27.17 27.71 13.06
CA ALA A 306 -28.06 26.72 13.65
C ALA A 306 -27.35 25.71 14.58
N GLY A 307 -26.01 25.78 14.69
CA GLY A 307 -25.22 24.90 15.56
C GLY A 307 -25.02 23.49 15.01
N TYR A 308 -25.07 23.32 13.68
CA TYR A 308 -24.77 22.03 13.06
C TYR A 308 -23.29 21.66 13.26
N GLY A 309 -23.00 20.37 13.32
CA GLY A 309 -21.62 19.87 13.30
C GLY A 309 -21.02 20.10 11.93
N ALA A 310 -20.11 21.07 11.80
CA ALA A 310 -19.47 21.37 10.53
C ALA A 310 -17.94 21.36 10.69
N TRP A 311 -17.26 20.65 9.80
CA TRP A 311 -15.80 20.52 9.84
C TRP A 311 -15.17 20.66 8.46
N VAL A 312 -13.94 21.16 8.44
CA VAL A 312 -13.07 21.21 7.27
C VAL A 312 -11.90 20.25 7.46
N ALA A 313 -11.50 19.60 6.37
CA ALA A 313 -10.23 18.90 6.28
C ALA A 313 -9.18 19.87 5.73
N LEU A 314 -8.07 20.02 6.45
CA LEU A 314 -6.97 20.91 6.14
C LEU A 314 -5.73 20.10 5.77
N GLN A 315 -5.11 20.45 4.67
CA GLN A 315 -3.82 19.92 4.24
C GLN A 315 -2.89 21.11 3.96
N GLN A 316 -1.73 21.18 4.62
CA GLN A 316 -0.82 22.34 4.50
C GLN A 316 -1.54 23.70 4.68
N ASN A 317 -2.43 23.80 5.67
CA ASN A 317 -3.30 24.97 5.95
C ASN A 317 -4.32 25.32 4.84
N LYS A 318 -4.51 24.47 3.82
CA LYS A 318 -5.55 24.65 2.79
C LYS A 318 -6.72 23.73 3.03
N VAL A 319 -7.94 24.23 2.86
CA VAL A 319 -9.15 23.39 2.92
C VAL A 319 -9.18 22.47 1.71
N VAL A 320 -9.26 21.16 1.95
CA VAL A 320 -9.24 20.12 0.92
C VAL A 320 -10.54 19.30 0.87
N GLY A 321 -11.39 19.46 1.87
CA GLY A 321 -12.71 18.85 1.95
C GLY A 321 -13.47 19.35 3.17
N PHE A 322 -14.74 18.98 3.28
CA PHE A 322 -15.59 19.37 4.40
C PHE A 322 -16.74 18.38 4.62
N SER A 323 -17.37 18.49 5.78
CA SER A 323 -18.62 17.79 6.10
C SER A 323 -19.54 18.65 6.97
N VAL A 324 -20.85 18.45 6.82
CA VAL A 324 -21.89 19.08 7.65
C VAL A 324 -22.88 18.02 8.12
N VAL A 325 -23.13 18.01 9.42
CA VAL A 325 -23.98 17.05 10.13
C VAL A 325 -24.99 17.81 10.97
N MET A 326 -26.27 17.50 10.80
CA MET A 326 -27.31 17.92 11.71
C MET A 326 -27.49 16.86 12.80
N PHE A 327 -27.50 17.28 14.05
CA PHE A 327 -27.77 16.40 15.19
C PHE A 327 -29.25 16.49 15.56
N ALA A 328 -30.05 15.51 15.12
CA ALA A 328 -31.42 15.37 15.58
C ALA A 328 -31.46 14.63 16.94
N PRO A 329 -32.59 14.65 17.67
CA PRO A 329 -32.68 14.05 19.01
C PRO A 329 -32.32 12.56 19.10
N ASP A 330 -32.57 11.80 18.03
CA ASP A 330 -32.44 10.34 17.98
C ASP A 330 -31.41 9.85 16.94
N VAL A 331 -31.00 10.72 16.01
CA VAL A 331 -30.12 10.35 14.89
C VAL A 331 -29.24 11.51 14.42
N ALA A 332 -28.01 11.20 14.00
CA ALA A 332 -27.17 12.16 13.30
C ALA A 332 -27.45 12.10 11.79
N HIS A 333 -27.67 13.24 11.14
CA HIS A 333 -27.91 13.31 9.70
C HIS A 333 -26.72 13.97 9.00
N LEU A 334 -25.95 13.19 8.24
CA LEU A 334 -24.91 13.72 7.37
C LEU A 334 -25.57 14.38 6.16
N LEU A 335 -25.56 15.72 6.12
CA LEU A 335 -26.26 16.51 5.11
C LEU A 335 -25.44 16.66 3.83
N VAL A 336 -24.16 16.99 3.98
CA VAL A 336 -23.25 17.17 2.86
C VAL A 336 -21.83 16.80 3.27
N ILE A 337 -21.11 16.15 2.35
CA ILE A 337 -19.69 15.84 2.46
C ILE A 337 -19.07 15.92 1.08
N ALA A 338 -17.95 16.63 0.97
CA ALA A 338 -17.23 16.78 -0.29
C ALA A 338 -15.73 16.88 -0.08
N VAL A 339 -14.99 16.48 -1.10
CA VAL A 339 -13.53 16.57 -1.18
C VAL A 339 -13.20 17.18 -2.53
N ALA A 340 -12.23 18.12 -2.54
CA ALA A 340 -11.76 18.77 -3.76
C ALA A 340 -11.43 17.71 -4.83
N PRO A 341 -11.89 17.85 -6.09
CA PRO A 341 -11.79 16.80 -7.10
C PRO A 341 -10.38 16.21 -7.30
N GLN A 342 -9.35 17.06 -7.22
CA GLN A 342 -7.95 16.69 -7.40
C GLN A 342 -7.39 15.83 -6.26
N LEU A 343 -8.09 15.79 -5.12
CA LEU A 343 -7.67 15.16 -3.87
C LEU A 343 -8.60 14.00 -3.46
N GLN A 344 -9.54 13.63 -4.35
CA GLN A 344 -10.42 12.49 -4.15
C GLN A 344 -9.65 11.17 -4.23
N ARG A 345 -10.21 10.12 -3.61
CA ARG A 345 -9.59 8.78 -3.49
C ARG A 345 -8.29 8.72 -2.68
N GLY A 346 -7.86 9.83 -2.06
CA GLY A 346 -6.77 9.90 -1.09
C GLY A 346 -7.21 9.77 0.39
N GLY A 347 -8.34 9.12 0.69
CA GLY A 347 -8.79 8.87 2.07
C GLY A 347 -9.45 10.05 2.81
N VAL A 348 -9.36 11.29 2.32
CA VAL A 348 -9.93 12.51 2.97
C VAL A 348 -11.41 12.37 3.32
N GLY A 349 -12.23 11.87 2.38
CA GLY A 349 -13.67 11.71 2.60
C GLY A 349 -14.00 10.66 3.68
N TYR A 350 -13.16 9.64 3.82
CA TYR A 350 -13.31 8.65 4.89
C TYR A 350 -12.98 9.26 6.26
N MET A 351 -11.92 10.08 6.34
CA MET A 351 -11.56 10.78 7.58
C MET A 351 -12.66 11.74 8.04
N LEU A 352 -13.22 12.52 7.11
CA LEU A 352 -14.36 13.39 7.39
C LEU A 352 -15.58 12.60 7.88
N LEU A 353 -15.89 11.47 7.25
CA LEU A 353 -16.99 10.60 7.67
C LEU A 353 -16.76 10.01 9.07
N ARG A 354 -15.55 9.51 9.35
CA ARG A 354 -15.19 8.96 10.67
C ARG A 354 -15.28 10.01 11.77
N HIS A 355 -14.83 11.23 11.49
CA HIS A 355 -14.95 12.35 12.42
C HIS A 355 -16.41 12.70 12.70
N ALA A 356 -17.25 12.73 11.67
CA ALA A 356 -18.69 12.91 11.80
C ALA A 356 -19.36 11.79 12.63
N GLU A 357 -19.00 10.52 12.36
CA GLU A 357 -19.48 9.37 13.14
C GLU A 357 -19.07 9.48 14.62
N GLN A 358 -17.81 9.85 14.89
CA GLN A 358 -17.34 10.05 16.26
C GLN A 358 -18.08 11.20 16.96
N ALA A 359 -18.28 12.33 16.29
CA ALA A 359 -19.04 13.44 16.86
C ALA A 359 -20.49 13.08 17.19
N ALA A 360 -21.10 12.16 16.43
CA ALA A 360 -22.41 11.60 16.74
C ALA A 360 -22.37 10.71 18.00
N ARG A 361 -21.33 9.86 18.13
CA ARG A 361 -21.09 9.03 19.33
C ARG A 361 -20.91 9.85 20.59
N ASP A 362 -20.11 10.91 20.50
CA ASP A 362 -19.84 11.80 21.62
C ASP A 362 -21.11 12.50 22.13
N LYS A 363 -22.14 12.60 21.27
CA LYS A 363 -23.48 13.10 21.60
C LYS A 363 -24.47 12.01 22.01
N GLY A 364 -24.03 10.76 22.13
CA GLY A 364 -24.87 9.62 22.51
C GLY A 364 -25.83 9.15 21.42
N LEU A 365 -25.62 9.54 20.16
CA LEU A 365 -26.50 9.15 19.05
C LEU A 365 -26.13 7.76 18.53
N GLY A 366 -27.11 6.85 18.55
CA GLY A 366 -26.92 5.44 18.20
C GLY A 366 -26.92 5.14 16.71
N SER A 367 -27.20 6.10 15.83
CA SER A 367 -27.15 5.88 14.38
C SER A 367 -26.85 7.15 13.59
N MET A 368 -26.43 6.97 12.33
CA MET A 368 -26.26 8.05 11.36
C MET A 368 -27.03 7.75 10.07
N LEU A 369 -27.73 8.76 9.56
CA LEU A 369 -28.48 8.74 8.31
C LEU A 369 -27.86 9.66 7.26
N LEU A 370 -28.06 9.31 5.99
CA LEU A 370 -27.74 10.15 4.84
C LEU A 370 -28.61 9.79 3.63
N GLU A 371 -28.71 10.72 2.68
CA GLU A 371 -29.32 10.47 1.38
C GLU A 371 -28.28 10.51 0.26
N VAL A 372 -28.44 9.61 -0.71
CA VAL A 372 -27.59 9.57 -1.91
C VAL A 372 -28.49 9.46 -3.14
N ARG A 373 -28.17 10.23 -4.19
CA ARG A 373 -28.78 10.05 -5.52
C ARG A 373 -28.68 8.61 -5.97
N GLN A 374 -29.78 8.03 -6.45
CA GLN A 374 -29.80 6.63 -6.88
C GLN A 374 -28.80 6.36 -8.02
N SER A 375 -28.53 7.35 -8.87
CA SER A 375 -27.54 7.26 -9.96
C SER A 375 -26.07 7.34 -9.50
N ASN A 376 -25.79 7.77 -8.27
CA ASN A 376 -24.42 7.95 -7.77
C ASN A 376 -23.83 6.65 -7.20
N SER A 377 -23.55 5.70 -8.08
CA SER A 377 -22.97 4.39 -7.75
C SER A 377 -21.66 4.47 -6.96
N LYS A 378 -20.83 5.50 -7.22
CA LYS A 378 -19.57 5.73 -6.51
C LYS A 378 -19.80 6.04 -5.03
N ALA A 379 -20.69 6.98 -4.73
CA ALA A 379 -21.04 7.33 -3.35
C ALA A 379 -21.75 6.16 -2.64
N LEU A 380 -22.66 5.48 -3.33
CA LEU A 380 -23.33 4.29 -2.78
C LEU A 380 -22.33 3.21 -2.36
N ASN A 381 -21.35 2.90 -3.21
CA ASN A 381 -20.29 1.93 -2.88
C ASN A 381 -19.41 2.44 -1.73
N PHE A 382 -19.05 3.72 -1.73
CA PHE A 382 -18.28 4.33 -0.64
C PHE A 382 -18.95 4.16 0.72
N TYR A 383 -20.26 4.44 0.84
CA TYR A 383 -20.98 4.31 2.11
C TYR A 383 -21.27 2.86 2.50
N ARG A 384 -21.66 2.01 1.54
CA ARG A 384 -21.92 0.58 1.80
C ARG A 384 -20.70 -0.14 2.36
N ASN A 385 -19.52 0.10 1.78
CA ASN A 385 -18.26 -0.45 2.27
C ASN A 385 -17.88 0.07 3.67
N ARG A 386 -18.58 1.09 4.18
CA ARG A 386 -18.35 1.69 5.50
C ARG A 386 -19.48 1.36 6.48
N GLY A 387 -20.29 0.35 6.16
CA GLY A 387 -21.33 -0.18 7.05
C GLY A 387 -22.68 0.52 6.96
N PHE A 388 -22.88 1.43 5.99
CA PHE A 388 -24.21 1.98 5.73
C PHE A 388 -25.07 0.98 4.94
N GLN A 389 -26.29 0.77 5.40
CA GLN A 389 -27.28 -0.10 4.79
C GLN A 389 -28.44 0.72 4.22
N SER A 390 -29.10 0.21 3.18
CA SER A 390 -30.25 0.90 2.57
C SER A 390 -31.48 0.75 3.46
N LEU A 391 -32.04 1.86 3.92
CA LEU A 391 -33.24 1.88 4.76
C LEU A 391 -34.51 2.09 3.95
N SER A 392 -34.53 3.10 3.07
CA SER A 392 -35.71 3.46 2.28
C SER A 392 -35.35 4.24 1.01
N VAL A 393 -36.36 4.57 0.20
CA VAL A 393 -36.23 5.42 -0.99
C VAL A 393 -37.14 6.63 -0.87
N ARG A 394 -36.59 7.84 -1.06
CA ARG A 394 -37.37 9.08 -1.18
C ARG A 394 -37.60 9.40 -2.65
N LYS A 395 -38.85 9.29 -3.08
CA LYS A 395 -39.23 9.52 -4.48
C LYS A 395 -39.11 10.99 -4.87
N GLY A 396 -38.50 11.25 -6.03
CA GLY A 396 -38.31 12.58 -6.57
C GLY A 396 -37.61 13.53 -5.60
N TYR A 397 -36.68 13.07 -4.77
CA TYR A 397 -36.06 13.92 -3.75
C TYR A 397 -35.15 14.99 -4.37
N TYR A 398 -34.25 14.60 -5.26
CA TYR A 398 -33.26 15.50 -5.83
C TYR A 398 -33.74 16.19 -7.11
N PRO A 399 -33.36 17.46 -7.35
CA PRO A 399 -33.50 18.08 -8.66
C PRO A 399 -32.62 17.37 -9.71
N ALA A 400 -33.11 17.26 -10.93
CA ALA A 400 -32.38 16.72 -12.08
C ALA A 400 -32.52 17.65 -13.30
N ALA A 401 -31.74 17.39 -14.35
CA ALA A 401 -31.76 18.20 -15.57
C ALA A 401 -33.17 18.28 -16.19
N ARG A 402 -33.47 19.38 -16.87
CA ARG A 402 -34.74 19.61 -17.59
C ARG A 402 -36.00 19.54 -16.69
N GLY A 403 -35.89 19.96 -15.42
CA GLY A 403 -37.02 20.04 -14.50
C GLY A 403 -37.52 18.69 -13.97
N GLN A 404 -36.79 17.60 -14.24
CA GLN A 404 -37.08 16.28 -13.68
C GLN A 404 -36.62 16.18 -12.23
N ARG A 405 -37.10 15.14 -11.52
CA ARG A 405 -36.64 14.81 -10.17
C ARG A 405 -36.10 13.39 -10.13
N GLU A 406 -35.11 13.17 -9.29
CA GLU A 406 -34.43 11.89 -9.09
C GLU A 406 -34.67 11.38 -7.67
N ASP A 407 -34.84 10.06 -7.53
CA ASP A 407 -35.01 9.41 -6.24
C ASP A 407 -33.70 9.43 -5.43
N ALA A 408 -33.86 9.46 -4.11
CA ALA A 408 -32.75 9.32 -3.18
C ALA A 408 -32.85 8.01 -2.40
N LEU A 409 -31.76 7.28 -2.32
CA LEU A 409 -31.61 6.16 -1.39
C LEU A 409 -31.23 6.73 -0.02
N VAL A 410 -32.05 6.43 0.99
CA VAL A 410 -31.75 6.75 2.39
C VAL A 410 -30.93 5.60 2.95
N LEU A 411 -29.71 5.90 3.38
CA LEU A 411 -28.82 4.94 3.99
C LEU A 411 -28.66 5.22 5.49
N GLN A 412 -28.56 4.17 6.30
CA GLN A 412 -28.36 4.24 7.74
C GLN A 412 -27.17 3.39 8.16
N LYS A 413 -26.41 3.86 9.15
CA LYS A 413 -25.40 3.07 9.85
C LYS A 413 -25.71 3.06 11.34
N ASP A 414 -25.68 1.86 11.92
CA ASP A 414 -25.72 1.68 13.37
C ASP A 414 -24.36 2.08 13.98
N LEU A 415 -24.42 2.95 14.98
CA LEU A 415 -23.29 3.45 15.74
C LEU A 415 -23.22 2.79 17.13
N SER A 416 -24.22 2.05 17.61
CA SER A 416 -24.13 1.40 18.93
C SER A 416 -23.02 0.34 19.06
N ALA A 417 -22.51 -0.22 17.95
CA ALA A 417 -21.66 -1.42 17.95
C ALA A 417 -20.13 -1.22 18.08
N ALA A 418 -19.62 -0.07 18.53
CA ALA A 418 -18.16 0.14 18.69
C ALA A 418 -17.82 0.80 20.01
N GLY A 419 -17.93 0.04 21.10
CA GLY A 419 -17.65 0.52 22.46
C GLY A 419 -17.78 -0.56 23.54
N ALA A 420 -17.38 -1.81 23.25
CA ALA A 420 -17.16 -2.84 24.25
C ALA A 420 -16.26 -3.93 23.64
N SER A 421 -14.96 -3.85 23.91
CA SER A 421 -13.93 -4.91 24.02
C SER A 421 -12.56 -4.29 23.79
#